data_AF-A0A7G8BM57-F1
#
_entry.id   AF-A0A7G8BM57-F1
#
_cell.length_a   1.000
_cell.length_b   1.000
_cell.length_c   1.000
_cell.angle_alpha   90.00
_cell.angle_beta   90.00
_cell.angle_gamma   90.00
#
_symmetry.space_group_name_H-M   'P 1'
#
loop_
_entity.id
_entity.type
_entity.pdbx_description
1 polymer ?
#
loop_
_entity_poly.entity_id
_entity_poly.type
_entity_poly.pdbx_seq_one_letter_code
_entity_poly.pdbx_strand_id
1 'polypeptide(L)'
;MQVAKFFSENWGNLASVIGLVLSGVAALFSRQASNRARSAGEAVRSFMLSRSLEDEIKEGYRRANQLLDMVRLGKFEVALSKCDELLDMPTKLKARWNDALSVDSKNNWILAQEQLSSIHGVLSQHNSNTLSKVAINKVQASCISVRNIFVEEEAAVARVLDRAKYE
;
A
#
# COMPACT_ATOMS: atom_id res chain seq x y z
N MET A 1 -23.21 39.08 58.79
CA MET A 1 -21.82 38.55 58.88
C MET A 1 -21.81 37.03 59.08
N GLN A 2 -22.56 36.27 58.27
CA GLN A 2 -22.62 34.79 58.33
C GLN A 2 -22.30 34.16 56.98
N VAL A 3 -22.74 34.78 55.88
CA VAL A 3 -22.45 34.36 54.50
C VAL A 3 -20.94 34.33 54.21
N ALA A 4 -20.19 35.35 54.65
CA ALA A 4 -18.74 35.42 54.44
C ALA A 4 -17.95 34.29 55.16
N LYS A 5 -18.39 33.87 56.36
CA LYS A 5 -17.79 32.73 57.07
C LYS A 5 -18.14 31.41 56.38
N PHE A 6 -19.36 31.29 55.86
CA PHE A 6 -19.80 30.10 55.13
C PHE A 6 -19.00 29.86 53.84
N PHE A 7 -18.67 30.94 53.12
CA PHE A 7 -17.79 30.87 51.94
C PHE A 7 -16.33 30.60 52.30
N SER A 8 -15.79 31.12 53.41
CA SER A 8 -14.39 30.86 53.78
C SER A 8 -14.17 29.45 54.34
N GLU A 9 -15.14 28.88 55.07
CA GLU A 9 -15.06 27.52 55.62
C GLU A 9 -15.25 26.43 54.56
N ASN A 10 -16.05 26.68 53.52
CA ASN A 10 -16.37 25.69 52.49
C ASN A 10 -15.62 25.89 51.16
N TRP A 11 -14.71 26.88 51.08
CA TRP A 11 -13.99 27.23 49.85
C TRP A 11 -13.23 26.04 49.25
N GLY A 12 -12.61 25.22 50.10
CA GLY A 12 -11.89 24.02 49.66
C GLY A 12 -12.80 22.97 49.02
N ASN A 13 -14.05 22.84 49.48
CA ASN A 13 -15.01 21.89 48.93
C ASN A 13 -15.62 22.43 47.61
N LEU A 14 -15.91 23.74 47.56
CA LEU A 14 -16.37 24.42 46.34
C LEU A 14 -15.30 24.41 45.23
N ALA A 15 -14.04 24.65 45.58
CA ALA A 15 -12.91 24.59 44.65
C ALA A 15 -12.70 23.17 44.10
N SER A 16 -12.91 22.14 44.93
CA SER A 16 -12.83 20.73 44.51
C SER A 16 -13.95 20.36 43.53
N VAL A 17 -15.20 20.79 43.79
CA VAL A 17 -16.33 20.54 42.89
C VAL A 17 -16.15 21.29 41.55
N ILE A 18 -15.72 22.54 41.57
CA ILE A 18 -15.43 23.31 40.35
C ILE A 18 -14.27 22.68 39.57
N GLY A 19 -13.21 22.24 40.27
CA GLY A 19 -12.10 21.51 39.67
C GLY A 19 -12.52 20.19 39.04
N LEU A 20 -13.46 19.46 39.65
CA LEU A 20 -14.00 18.20 39.13
C LEU A 20 -14.88 18.43 37.88
N VAL A 21 -15.71 19.47 37.89
CA VAL A 21 -16.57 19.85 36.75
C VAL A 21 -15.72 20.31 35.56
N LEU A 22 -14.73 21.17 35.81
CA LEU A 22 -13.79 21.62 34.77
C LEU A 22 -12.95 20.45 34.23
N SER A 23 -12.53 19.51 35.08
CA SER A 23 -11.82 18.29 34.65
C SER A 23 -12.71 17.36 33.83
N GLY A 24 -13.99 17.22 34.19
CA GLY A 24 -14.97 16.45 33.43
C GLY A 24 -15.24 17.04 32.05
N VAL A 25 -15.40 18.37 31.96
CA VAL A 25 -15.58 19.09 30.69
C VAL A 25 -14.32 19.02 29.82
N ALA A 26 -13.14 19.20 30.40
CA ALA A 26 -11.87 19.05 29.69
C ALA A 26 -11.63 17.62 29.19
N ALA A 27 -12.05 16.60 29.96
CA ALA A 27 -11.96 15.20 29.54
C ALA A 27 -12.90 14.88 28.37
N LEU A 28 -14.09 15.50 28.32
CA LEU A 28 -15.04 15.35 27.21
C LEU A 28 -14.52 16.05 25.94
N PHE A 29 -14.01 17.28 26.05
CA PHE A 29 -13.37 17.97 24.93
C PHE A 29 -12.11 17.27 24.44
N SER A 30 -11.27 16.74 25.34
CA SER A 30 -10.09 15.96 24.99
C SER A 30 -10.45 14.64 24.31
N ARG A 31 -11.53 13.99 24.73
CA ARG A 31 -12.05 12.78 24.06
C ARG A 31 -12.60 13.10 22.66
N GLN A 32 -13.34 14.20 22.49
CA GLN A 32 -13.83 14.61 21.17
C GLN A 32 -12.70 15.05 20.23
N ALA A 33 -11.72 15.81 20.73
CA ALA A 33 -10.55 16.20 19.95
C ALA A 33 -9.66 15.00 19.59
N SER A 34 -9.48 14.04 20.50
CA SER A 34 -8.74 12.80 20.25
C SER A 34 -9.43 11.92 19.20
N ASN A 35 -10.76 11.79 19.25
CA ASN A 35 -11.51 11.02 18.24
C ASN A 35 -11.48 11.69 16.86
N ARG A 36 -11.52 13.03 16.79
CA ARG A 36 -11.36 13.78 15.53
C ARG A 36 -9.92 13.74 14.99
N ALA A 37 -8.92 13.77 15.87
CA ALA A 37 -7.51 13.62 15.48
C ALA A 37 -7.18 12.18 15.04
N ARG A 38 -7.82 11.17 15.65
CA ARG A 38 -7.70 9.76 15.23
C ARG A 38 -8.31 9.54 13.87
N SER A 39 -9.54 9.99 13.64
CA SER A 39 -10.21 9.86 12.32
C SER A 39 -9.49 10.64 11.22
N ALA A 40 -9.03 11.86 11.48
CA ALA A 40 -8.19 12.61 10.54
C ALA A 40 -6.82 11.93 10.31
N GLY A 41 -6.21 11.37 11.35
CA GLY A 41 -4.96 10.62 11.24
C GLY A 41 -5.11 9.30 10.48
N GLU A 42 -6.23 8.60 10.62
CA GLU A 42 -6.56 7.37 9.90
C GLU A 42 -6.82 7.64 8.42
N ALA A 43 -7.55 8.72 8.09
CA ALA A 43 -7.78 9.14 6.70
C ALA A 43 -6.51 9.65 6.01
N VAL A 44 -5.67 10.42 6.70
CA VAL A 44 -4.36 10.84 6.17
C VAL A 44 -3.44 9.63 6.01
N ARG A 45 -3.48 8.68 6.94
CA ARG A 45 -2.70 7.44 6.85
C ARG A 45 -3.18 6.57 5.69
N SER A 46 -4.47 6.36 5.51
CA SER A 46 -5.01 5.57 4.38
C SER A 46 -4.68 6.23 3.04
N PHE A 47 -4.77 7.56 2.95
CA PHE A 47 -4.39 8.31 1.74
C PHE A 47 -2.88 8.22 1.44
N MET A 48 -2.01 8.43 2.44
CA MET A 48 -0.56 8.28 2.26
C MET A 48 -0.18 6.84 1.90
N LEU A 49 -0.87 5.88 2.48
CA LEU A 49 -0.74 4.46 2.18
C LEU A 49 -1.13 4.15 0.72
N SER A 50 -2.26 4.67 0.23
CA SER A 50 -2.67 4.50 -1.16
C SER A 50 -1.71 5.15 -2.16
N ARG A 51 -1.11 6.30 -1.81
CA ARG A 51 -0.09 6.95 -2.65
C ARG A 51 1.22 6.15 -2.68
N SER A 52 1.64 5.62 -1.53
CA SER A 52 2.80 4.71 -1.47
C SER A 52 2.57 3.43 -2.28
N LEU A 53 1.35 2.89 -2.28
CA LEU A 53 0.99 1.74 -3.10
C LEU A 53 1.03 2.08 -4.60
N GLU A 54 0.51 3.25 -5.00
CA GLU A 54 0.56 3.74 -6.38
C GLU A 54 2.01 3.84 -6.88
N ASP A 55 2.90 4.42 -6.07
CA ASP A 55 4.32 4.56 -6.41
C ASP A 55 5.02 3.19 -6.53
N GLU A 56 4.73 2.25 -5.62
CA GLU A 56 5.26 0.88 -5.69
C GLU A 56 4.76 0.13 -6.96
N ILE A 57 3.48 0.31 -7.34
CA ILE A 57 2.91 -0.28 -8.57
C ILE A 57 3.56 0.32 -9.83
N LYS A 58 3.72 1.65 -9.88
CA LYS A 58 4.37 2.33 -11.01
C LYS A 58 5.82 1.89 -11.20
N GLU A 59 6.55 1.73 -10.10
CA GLU A 59 7.91 1.20 -10.15
C GLU A 59 7.92 -0.26 -10.65
N GLY A 60 6.97 -1.08 -10.22
CA GLY A 60 6.79 -2.44 -10.73
C GLY A 60 6.47 -2.49 -12.22
N TYR A 61 5.57 -1.62 -12.70
CA TYR A 61 5.26 -1.44 -14.12
C TYR A 61 6.52 -1.08 -14.93
N ARG A 62 7.31 -0.11 -14.44
CA ARG A 62 8.55 0.31 -15.09
C ARG A 62 9.53 -0.87 -15.22
N ARG A 63 9.69 -1.67 -14.17
CA ARG A 63 10.54 -2.87 -14.17
C ARG A 63 10.01 -3.96 -15.11
N ALA A 64 8.70 -4.19 -15.13
CA ALA A 64 8.07 -5.15 -16.04
C ALA A 64 8.28 -4.79 -17.51
N ASN A 65 8.23 -3.49 -17.85
CA ASN A 65 8.58 -3.01 -19.19
C ASN A 65 10.07 -3.23 -19.52
N GLN A 66 10.96 -2.91 -18.58
CA GLN A 66 12.40 -3.17 -18.77
C GLN A 66 12.69 -4.64 -19.02
N LEU A 67 12.04 -5.54 -18.27
CA LEU A 67 12.13 -6.99 -18.48
C LEU A 67 11.68 -7.37 -19.91
N LEU A 68 10.49 -6.91 -20.32
CA LEU A 68 9.97 -7.17 -21.67
C LEU A 68 10.91 -6.67 -22.77
N ASP A 69 11.49 -5.48 -22.61
CA ASP A 69 12.43 -4.90 -23.57
C ASP A 69 13.71 -5.73 -23.66
N MET A 70 14.27 -6.19 -22.54
CA MET A 70 15.45 -7.07 -22.56
C MET A 70 15.17 -8.40 -23.27
N VAL A 71 13.99 -8.99 -23.06
CA VAL A 71 13.57 -10.21 -23.76
C VAL A 71 13.41 -9.96 -25.26
N ARG A 72 12.83 -8.82 -25.67
CA ARG A 72 12.67 -8.45 -27.09
C ARG A 72 14.01 -8.21 -27.79
N LEU A 73 14.98 -7.65 -27.07
CA LEU A 73 16.34 -7.43 -27.57
C LEU A 73 17.20 -8.69 -27.56
N GLY A 74 16.67 -9.82 -27.09
CA GLY A 74 17.41 -11.08 -26.97
C GLY A 74 18.48 -11.08 -25.88
N LYS A 75 18.46 -10.11 -24.97
CA LYS A 75 19.43 -9.97 -23.87
C LYS A 75 18.99 -10.81 -22.66
N PHE A 76 19.00 -12.14 -22.81
CA PHE A 76 18.36 -13.05 -21.85
C PHE A 76 19.02 -13.08 -20.47
N GLU A 77 20.35 -12.94 -20.38
CA GLU A 77 21.06 -12.80 -19.10
C GLU A 77 20.61 -11.56 -18.33
N VAL A 78 20.48 -10.43 -19.03
CA VAL A 78 20.02 -9.18 -18.43
C VAL A 78 18.53 -9.29 -18.07
N ALA A 79 17.74 -9.96 -18.90
CA ALA A 79 16.35 -10.24 -18.60
C ALA A 79 16.20 -11.11 -17.34
N LEU A 80 17.06 -12.11 -17.15
CA LEU A 80 17.05 -12.96 -15.94
C LEU A 80 17.31 -12.11 -14.69
N SER A 81 18.38 -11.30 -14.71
CA SER A 81 18.69 -10.38 -13.60
C SER A 81 17.54 -9.41 -13.32
N LYS A 82 16.86 -8.89 -14.36
CA LYS A 82 15.68 -8.02 -14.18
C LYS A 82 14.46 -8.77 -13.66
N CYS A 83 14.31 -10.04 -14.03
CA CYS A 83 13.27 -10.90 -13.49
C CYS A 83 13.48 -11.14 -11.99
N ASP A 84 14.72 -11.38 -11.55
CA ASP A 84 15.06 -11.56 -10.13
C ASP A 84 14.72 -10.32 -9.29
N GLU A 85 15.04 -9.12 -9.80
CA GLU A 85 14.70 -7.86 -9.14
C GLU A 85 13.19 -7.65 -8.97
N LEU A 86 12.37 -8.28 -9.83
CA LEU A 86 10.92 -8.12 -9.87
C LEU A 86 10.17 -9.27 -9.18
N LEU A 87 10.80 -10.45 -9.06
CA LEU A 87 10.17 -11.71 -8.63
C LEU A 87 9.50 -11.62 -7.26
N ASP A 88 10.15 -10.94 -6.31
CA ASP A 88 9.65 -10.78 -4.95
C ASP A 88 8.55 -9.72 -4.81
N MET A 89 8.42 -8.82 -5.80
CA MET A 89 7.62 -7.61 -5.67
C MET A 89 6.14 -7.91 -5.47
N PRO A 90 5.48 -8.81 -6.24
CA PRO A 90 4.07 -9.14 -6.03
C PRO A 90 3.80 -9.71 -4.64
N THR A 91 4.69 -10.55 -4.11
CA THR A 91 4.57 -11.12 -2.76
C THR A 91 4.68 -10.05 -1.69
N LYS A 92 5.65 -9.13 -1.83
CA LYS A 92 5.84 -8.00 -0.91
C LYS A 92 4.64 -7.06 -0.94
N LEU A 93 4.12 -6.75 -2.13
CA LEU A 93 2.91 -5.95 -2.31
C LEU A 93 1.71 -6.61 -1.63
N LYS A 94 1.44 -7.88 -1.94
CA LYS A 94 0.34 -8.63 -1.34
C LYS A 94 0.43 -8.68 0.18
N ALA A 95 1.61 -8.96 0.74
CA ALA A 95 1.81 -9.05 2.18
C ALA A 95 1.64 -7.69 2.89
N ARG A 96 2.23 -6.63 2.33
CA ARG A 96 2.17 -5.27 2.89
C ARG A 96 0.77 -4.68 2.82
N TRP A 97 0.06 -4.96 1.74
CA TRP A 97 -1.21 -4.31 1.40
C TRP A 97 -2.42 -5.25 1.56
N ASN A 98 -2.26 -6.41 2.20
CA ASN A 98 -3.27 -7.47 2.25
C ASN A 98 -4.66 -6.95 2.65
N ASP A 99 -4.75 -6.06 3.62
CA ASP A 99 -6.05 -5.60 4.15
C ASP A 99 -6.67 -4.50 3.27
N ALA A 100 -5.88 -3.84 2.44
CA ALA A 100 -6.31 -2.78 1.52
C ALA A 100 -6.61 -3.31 0.10
N LEU A 101 -6.09 -4.49 -0.26
CA LEU A 101 -6.28 -5.09 -1.58
C LEU A 101 -7.62 -5.81 -1.70
N SER A 102 -8.28 -5.62 -2.84
CA SER A 102 -9.43 -6.42 -3.24
C SER A 102 -9.05 -7.89 -3.45
N VAL A 103 -10.04 -8.79 -3.45
CA VAL A 103 -9.82 -10.21 -3.78
C VAL A 103 -9.22 -10.36 -5.19
N ASP A 104 -9.73 -9.59 -6.15
CA ASP A 104 -9.23 -9.58 -7.53
C ASP A 104 -7.78 -9.11 -7.60
N SER A 105 -7.44 -8.02 -6.90
CA SER A 105 -6.05 -7.54 -6.80
C SER A 105 -5.12 -8.58 -6.20
N LYS A 106 -5.56 -9.32 -5.17
CA LYS A 106 -4.76 -10.40 -4.58
C LYS A 106 -4.52 -11.53 -5.58
N ASN A 107 -5.53 -11.88 -6.37
CA ASN A 107 -5.42 -12.90 -7.42
C ASN A 107 -4.46 -12.42 -8.53
N ASN A 108 -4.56 -11.16 -8.94
CA ASN A 108 -3.65 -10.54 -9.90
C ASN A 108 -2.19 -10.61 -9.44
N TRP A 109 -1.89 -10.35 -8.17
CA TRP A 109 -0.52 -10.48 -7.66
C TRP A 109 -0.02 -11.93 -7.61
N ILE A 110 -0.90 -12.90 -7.33
CA ILE A 110 -0.55 -14.32 -7.42
C ILE A 110 -0.21 -14.68 -8.88
N LEU A 111 -1.05 -14.29 -9.83
CA LEU A 111 -0.82 -14.52 -11.25
C LEU A 111 0.48 -13.87 -11.72
N ALA A 112 0.76 -12.64 -11.31
CA ALA A 112 2.01 -11.96 -11.63
C ALA A 112 3.23 -12.74 -11.10
N GLN A 113 3.16 -13.25 -9.87
CA GLN A 113 4.22 -14.07 -9.27
C GLN A 113 4.43 -15.38 -10.04
N GLU A 114 3.36 -16.06 -10.44
CA GLU A 114 3.43 -17.30 -11.22
C GLU A 114 4.05 -17.06 -12.60
N GLN A 115 3.66 -15.98 -13.29
CA GLN A 115 4.23 -15.60 -14.58
C GLN A 115 5.72 -15.25 -14.45
N LEU A 116 6.12 -14.49 -13.41
CA LEU A 116 7.52 -14.17 -13.15
C LEU A 116 8.34 -15.42 -12.82
N SER A 117 7.79 -16.35 -12.04
CA SER A 117 8.44 -17.63 -11.74
C SER A 117 8.61 -18.49 -12.99
N SER A 118 7.62 -18.48 -13.89
CA SER A 118 7.72 -19.15 -15.19
C SER A 118 8.76 -18.50 -16.10
N ILE A 119 8.85 -17.16 -16.13
CA ILE A 119 9.87 -16.43 -16.89
C ILE A 119 11.25 -16.80 -16.36
N HIS A 120 11.45 -16.68 -15.04
CA HIS A 120 12.69 -17.03 -14.37
C HIS A 120 13.08 -18.49 -14.64
N GLY A 121 12.15 -19.44 -14.55
CA GLY A 121 12.42 -20.86 -14.83
C GLY A 121 12.88 -21.11 -16.27
N VAL A 122 12.30 -20.41 -17.25
CA VAL A 122 12.72 -20.54 -18.66
C VAL A 122 14.08 -19.87 -18.91
N LEU A 123 14.33 -18.71 -18.29
CA LEU A 123 15.58 -17.97 -18.45
C LEU A 123 16.75 -18.63 -17.71
N SER A 124 16.54 -19.17 -16.52
CA SER A 124 17.59 -19.78 -15.68
C SER A 124 18.07 -21.16 -16.17
N GLN A 125 17.24 -21.86 -16.94
CA GLN A 125 17.65 -23.11 -17.61
C GLN A 125 18.54 -22.88 -18.83
N HIS A 126 18.76 -21.61 -19.20
CA HIS A 126 19.48 -21.24 -20.41
C HIS A 126 20.95 -20.92 -20.12
N ASN A 127 21.81 -21.94 -20.18
CA ASN A 127 23.27 -21.79 -20.04
C ASN A 127 24.01 -21.66 -21.39
N SER A 128 23.29 -21.70 -22.52
CA SER A 128 23.89 -21.91 -23.85
C SER A 128 23.20 -21.11 -24.96
N ASN A 129 23.48 -19.81 -25.04
CA ASN A 129 23.40 -18.86 -26.18
C ASN A 129 22.20 -18.82 -27.16
N THR A 130 21.18 -19.68 -27.12
CA THR A 130 19.95 -19.46 -27.89
C THR A 130 18.70 -20.09 -27.27
N LEU A 131 17.75 -19.27 -26.82
CA LEU A 131 16.39 -19.75 -26.50
C LEU A 131 15.67 -20.12 -27.79
N SER A 132 14.85 -21.16 -27.76
CA SER A 132 14.01 -21.49 -28.91
C SER A 132 13.01 -20.37 -29.18
N LYS A 133 12.61 -20.16 -30.45
CA LYS A 133 11.60 -19.15 -30.81
C LYS A 133 10.29 -19.34 -30.03
N VAL A 134 9.91 -20.60 -29.78
CA VAL A 134 8.72 -20.95 -28.98
C VAL A 134 8.90 -20.49 -27.53
N ALA A 135 10.06 -20.73 -26.93
CA ALA A 135 10.36 -20.28 -25.57
C ALA A 135 10.38 -18.75 -25.47
N ILE A 136 10.99 -18.07 -26.45
CA ILE A 136 11.00 -16.60 -26.52
C ILE A 136 9.58 -16.04 -26.58
N ASN A 137 8.73 -16.57 -27.46
CA ASN A 137 7.34 -16.12 -27.58
C ASN A 137 6.55 -16.34 -26.28
N LYS A 138 6.77 -17.48 -25.60
CA LYS A 138 6.14 -17.76 -24.31
C LYS A 138 6.60 -16.75 -23.24
N VAL A 139 7.91 -16.50 -23.13
CA VAL A 139 8.46 -15.53 -22.18
C VAL A 139 7.94 -14.12 -22.48
N GLN A 140 7.88 -13.71 -23.74
CA GLN A 140 7.31 -12.42 -24.13
C GLN A 140 5.83 -12.29 -23.75
N ALA A 141 5.03 -13.33 -24.01
CA ALA A 141 3.62 -13.36 -23.63
C ALA A 141 3.44 -13.24 -22.11
N SER A 142 4.25 -13.97 -21.33
CA SER A 142 4.27 -13.85 -19.87
C SER A 142 4.69 -12.46 -19.39
N CYS A 143 5.70 -11.85 -20.00
CA CYS A 143 6.12 -10.48 -19.67
C CYS A 143 5.01 -9.46 -19.95
N ILE A 144 4.30 -9.61 -21.08
CA ILE A 144 3.14 -8.77 -21.42
C ILE A 144 2.03 -8.96 -20.40
N SER A 145 1.76 -10.19 -19.97
CA SER A 145 0.77 -10.49 -18.93
C SER A 145 1.11 -9.79 -17.61
N VAL A 146 2.35 -9.93 -17.12
CA VAL A 146 2.83 -9.25 -15.90
C VAL A 146 2.66 -7.73 -16.01
N ARG A 147 3.09 -7.14 -17.14
CA ARG A 147 2.94 -5.72 -17.38
C ARG A 147 1.48 -5.27 -17.34
N ASN A 148 0.58 -6.03 -17.97
CA ASN A 148 -0.85 -5.70 -18.01
C ASN A 148 -1.47 -5.75 -16.61
N ILE A 149 -1.06 -6.72 -15.77
CA ILE A 149 -1.48 -6.77 -14.36
C ILE A 149 -1.10 -5.47 -13.64
N PHE A 150 0.14 -4.97 -13.80
CA PHE A 150 0.53 -3.70 -13.18
C PHE A 150 -0.31 -2.51 -13.68
N VAL A 151 -0.70 -2.48 -14.96
CA VAL A 151 -1.58 -1.42 -15.51
C VAL A 151 -2.98 -1.50 -14.90
N GLU A 152 -3.53 -2.70 -14.77
CA GLU A 152 -4.85 -2.91 -14.16
C GLU A 152 -4.86 -2.47 -12.69
N GLU A 153 -3.80 -2.80 -11.94
CA GLU A 153 -3.66 -2.45 -10.54
C GLU A 153 -3.42 -0.95 -10.34
N GLU A 154 -2.67 -0.29 -11.24
CA GLU A 154 -2.53 1.17 -11.25
C GLU A 154 -3.91 1.84 -11.43
N ALA A 155 -4.70 1.37 -12.38
CA ALA A 155 -6.06 1.86 -12.60
C ALA A 155 -7.01 1.53 -11.43
N ALA A 156 -6.81 0.42 -10.73
CA ALA A 156 -7.57 0.08 -9.53
C ALA A 156 -7.26 1.06 -8.38
N VAL A 157 -5.99 1.36 -8.14
CA VAL A 157 -5.56 2.29 -7.09
C VAL A 157 -5.97 3.72 -7.41
N ALA A 158 -5.85 4.18 -8.66
CA ALA A 158 -6.32 5.49 -9.08
C ALA A 158 -7.83 5.69 -8.79
N ARG A 159 -8.66 4.68 -9.06
CA ARG A 159 -10.11 4.70 -8.75
C ARG A 159 -10.41 4.76 -7.25
N VAL A 160 -9.53 4.25 -6.40
CA VAL A 160 -9.67 4.35 -4.93
C VAL A 160 -9.25 5.75 -4.48
N LEU A 161 -8.12 6.26 -4.97
CA LEU A 161 -7.62 7.59 -4.67
C LEU A 161 -8.59 8.69 -5.10
N ASP A 162 -9.21 8.58 -6.27
CA ASP A 162 -10.18 9.56 -6.73
C ASP A 162 -11.45 9.56 -5.88
N ARG A 163 -11.93 8.40 -5.42
CA ARG A 163 -13.07 8.34 -4.49
C ARG A 163 -12.76 9.02 -3.17
N ALA A 164 -11.56 8.81 -2.62
CA ALA A 164 -11.12 9.42 -1.37
C ALA A 164 -10.95 10.95 -1.44
N LYS A 165 -10.89 11.57 -2.63
CA LYS A 165 -10.80 13.04 -2.78
C LYS A 165 -12.15 13.74 -2.64
N TYR A 166 -13.26 13.03 -2.80
CA TYR A 166 -14.61 13.60 -2.81
C TYR A 166 -15.45 13.20 -1.58
N GLU A 167 -14.86 12.46 -0.63
CA GLU A 167 -15.41 12.15 0.70
C GLU A 167 -14.82 13.11 1.75
#